data_AF-A0A359LZA7-F1
#
_entry.id   AF-A0A359LZA7-F1
#
_cell.length_a   1.000
_cell.length_b   1.000
_cell.length_c   1.000
_cell.angle_alpha   90.00
_cell.angle_beta   90.00
_cell.angle_gamma   90.00
#
_symmetry.space_group_name_H-M   'P 1'
#
loop_
_entity.id
_entity.type
_entity.pdbx_description
1 polymer ?
#
loop_
_entity_poly.entity_id
_entity_poly.type
_entity_poly.pdbx_seq_one_letter_code
_entity_poly.pdbx_strand_id
1 'polypeptide(L)'
;MNRVLVAALGFSALGLLGVSSGGGPSGSECIRCHEMQENHAAWKVSTHQTVSCTGCHEATTANKLRRLSAHVRNDLPEQFRLSQNDVETLVERCRGCHQTQFADWRRGPHGSNFGKIFLDARHNAKRMLMDDCLRCHGMFFEGSVAGLVKPLDTRGPWRMVRPGDEAKPAMPCLTCHAVHREGKAGGKVRPSLALYDRREQDHVPLDGMAIPAMLENGRPVKMSPDRRQALCYQ
;
A
#
# COMPACT_ATOMS: atom_id res chain seq x y z
N MET A 1 54.21 30.33 -35.73
CA MET A 1 53.07 30.40 -36.67
C MET A 1 52.82 28.97 -37.14
N ASN A 2 51.71 28.29 -36.91
CA ASN A 2 50.33 28.71 -37.10
C ASN A 2 49.41 27.91 -36.16
N ARG A 3 48.44 28.58 -35.52
CA ARG A 3 47.36 27.97 -34.73
C ARG A 3 46.25 27.46 -35.68
N VAL A 4 45.39 26.59 -35.16
CA VAL A 4 44.06 26.18 -35.68
C VAL A 4 44.01 24.81 -36.38
N LEU A 5 43.64 23.79 -35.60
CA LEU A 5 42.83 22.62 -36.00
C LEU A 5 42.25 22.05 -34.69
N VAL A 6 41.21 22.72 -34.17
CA VAL A 6 39.80 22.34 -34.34
C VAL A 6 39.49 21.02 -33.65
N ALA A 7 38.92 21.18 -32.45
CA ALA A 7 38.31 20.15 -31.65
C ALA A 7 37.21 19.43 -32.43
N ALA A 8 37.39 18.13 -32.64
CA ALA A 8 36.36 17.21 -33.13
C ALA A 8 36.44 15.91 -32.33
N LEU A 9 36.13 16.00 -31.04
CA LEU A 9 35.66 14.86 -30.24
C LEU A 9 34.23 15.18 -29.82
N GLY A 10 33.37 15.32 -30.84
CA GLY A 10 31.94 15.51 -30.69
C GLY A 10 31.27 14.19 -30.36
N PHE A 11 30.65 14.13 -29.18
CA PHE A 11 29.33 13.52 -28.96
C PHE A 11 29.03 12.26 -29.79
N SER A 12 29.42 11.08 -29.32
CA SER A 12 28.86 9.81 -29.83
C SER A 12 28.68 8.73 -28.76
N ALA A 13 28.52 9.11 -27.49
CA ALA A 13 28.16 8.19 -26.41
C ALA A 13 26.94 8.66 -25.60
N LEU A 14 26.00 9.35 -26.26
CA LEU A 14 24.69 9.72 -25.69
C LEU A 14 23.54 9.03 -26.45
N GLY A 15 23.74 7.75 -26.80
CA GLY A 15 22.69 6.91 -27.34
C GLY A 15 22.04 6.09 -26.24
N LEU A 16 20.75 6.34 -25.97
CA LEU A 16 19.78 5.48 -25.25
C LEU A 16 19.45 5.74 -23.76
N LEU A 17 19.76 6.91 -23.19
CA LEU A 17 19.06 7.37 -21.96
C LEU A 17 18.00 8.41 -22.30
N GLY A 18 17.00 7.99 -23.07
CA GLY A 18 15.76 8.73 -23.21
C GLY A 18 15.00 8.70 -21.88
N VAL A 19 15.29 9.66 -21.00
CA VAL A 19 14.37 10.06 -19.92
C VAL A 19 13.23 10.80 -20.59
N SER A 20 12.28 10.06 -21.14
CA SER A 20 11.05 10.66 -21.63
C SER A 20 10.28 11.23 -20.42
N SER A 21 9.92 12.50 -20.53
CA SER A 21 9.24 13.28 -19.50
C SER A 21 7.72 13.15 -19.56
N GLY A 22 7.19 12.17 -20.30
CA GLY A 22 5.76 12.00 -20.53
C GLY A 22 5.34 10.56 -20.33
N GLY A 23 4.63 10.28 -19.23
CA GLY A 23 4.04 8.97 -19.00
C GLY A 23 3.07 8.63 -20.13
N GLY A 24 3.47 7.70 -21.00
CA GLY A 24 2.59 7.18 -22.04
C GLY A 24 1.29 6.65 -21.44
N PRO A 25 0.18 6.62 -22.21
CA PRO A 25 -1.17 6.35 -21.72
C PRO A 25 -1.37 4.99 -21.02
N SER A 26 -0.37 4.10 -21.04
CA SER A 26 -0.37 2.78 -20.38
C SER A 26 0.73 2.58 -19.33
N GLY A 27 1.54 3.61 -19.02
CA GLY A 27 2.75 3.40 -18.20
C GLY A 27 3.89 2.71 -18.97
N SER A 28 3.93 2.87 -20.30
CA SER A 28 4.92 2.27 -21.20
C SER A 28 6.39 2.54 -20.81
N GLU A 29 6.66 3.62 -20.07
CA GLU A 29 7.99 3.91 -19.52
C GLU A 29 8.33 3.01 -18.32
N CYS A 30 7.35 2.68 -17.49
CA CYS A 30 7.53 1.86 -16.29
C CYS A 30 7.92 0.43 -16.66
N ILE A 31 7.36 -0.09 -17.75
CA ILE A 31 7.61 -1.47 -18.22
C ILE A 31 8.95 -1.62 -18.96
N ARG A 32 9.73 -0.54 -19.12
CA ARG A 32 11.09 -0.61 -19.66
C ARG A 32 12.10 -1.11 -18.62
N CYS A 33 11.76 -0.99 -17.34
CA CYS A 33 12.51 -1.59 -16.24
C CYS A 33 12.11 -3.07 -16.09
N HIS A 34 13.08 -3.98 -16.02
CA HIS A 34 12.76 -5.41 -15.90
C HIS A 34 12.17 -5.75 -14.52
N GLU A 35 12.52 -4.95 -13.51
CA GLU A 35 11.99 -5.02 -12.14
C GLU A 35 10.48 -4.79 -12.06
N MET A 36 9.90 -4.13 -13.07
CA MET A 36 8.46 -3.84 -13.10
C MET A 36 7.66 -4.90 -13.87
N GLN A 37 8.30 -5.89 -14.48
CA GLN A 37 7.63 -6.84 -15.38
C GLN A 37 6.57 -7.68 -14.66
N GLU A 38 6.87 -8.21 -13.47
CA GLU A 38 5.93 -9.01 -12.69
C GLU A 38 4.71 -8.20 -12.25
N ASN A 39 4.96 -7.00 -11.69
CA ASN A 39 3.90 -6.07 -11.30
C ASN A 39 3.01 -5.68 -12.49
N HIS A 40 3.60 -5.43 -13.66
CA HIS A 40 2.85 -5.13 -14.88
C HIS A 40 2.08 -6.34 -15.41
N ALA A 41 2.64 -7.56 -15.35
CA ALA A 41 1.95 -8.78 -15.73
C ALA A 41 0.71 -9.00 -14.85
N ALA A 42 0.83 -8.78 -13.54
CA ALA A 42 -0.27 -8.88 -12.60
C ALA A 42 -1.34 -7.79 -12.83
N TRP A 43 -0.93 -6.54 -13.09
CA TRP A 43 -1.84 -5.45 -13.48
C TRP A 43 -2.60 -5.77 -14.78
N LYS A 44 -1.92 -6.33 -15.78
CA LYS A 44 -2.47 -6.65 -17.11
C LYS A 44 -3.64 -7.62 -17.10
N VAL A 45 -3.78 -8.41 -16.04
CA VAL A 45 -4.89 -9.36 -15.88
C VAL A 45 -5.86 -8.93 -14.77
N SER A 46 -5.65 -7.75 -14.18
CA SER A 46 -6.45 -7.24 -13.08
C SER A 46 -7.73 -6.55 -13.54
N THR A 47 -8.62 -6.27 -12.59
CA THR A 47 -9.82 -5.44 -12.84
C THR A 47 -9.48 -3.99 -13.21
N HIS A 48 -8.23 -3.55 -12.98
CA HIS A 48 -7.74 -2.21 -13.30
C HIS A 48 -6.84 -2.16 -14.53
N GLN A 49 -6.80 -3.23 -15.35
CA GLN A 49 -5.97 -3.32 -16.57
C GLN A 49 -6.23 -2.21 -17.61
N THR A 50 -7.35 -1.49 -17.51
CA THR A 50 -7.70 -0.37 -18.39
C THR A 50 -7.33 1.00 -17.81
N VAL A 51 -6.81 1.05 -16.59
CA VAL A 51 -6.36 2.27 -15.90
C VAL A 51 -4.85 2.38 -16.05
N SER A 52 -4.35 3.53 -16.52
CA SER A 52 -2.90 3.75 -16.64
C SER A 52 -2.20 3.65 -15.28
N CYS A 53 -0.94 3.23 -15.26
CA CYS A 53 -0.17 3.16 -14.02
C CYS A 53 -0.15 4.51 -13.27
N THR A 54 -0.08 5.62 -14.01
CA THR A 54 -0.06 6.99 -13.47
C THR A 54 -1.42 7.49 -13.00
N GLY A 55 -2.51 6.78 -13.32
CA GLY A 55 -3.82 7.02 -12.72
C GLY A 55 -3.86 6.71 -11.23
N CYS A 56 -3.01 5.78 -10.77
CA CYS A 56 -2.91 5.37 -9.36
C CYS A 56 -1.55 5.75 -8.74
N HIS A 57 -0.44 5.51 -9.43
CA HIS A 57 0.90 5.74 -8.91
C HIS A 57 1.45 7.10 -9.30
N GLU A 58 2.15 7.74 -8.35
CA GLU A 58 2.85 8.98 -8.64
C GLU A 58 4.17 8.71 -9.40
N ALA A 59 4.38 9.45 -10.49
CA ALA A 59 5.54 9.30 -11.38
C ALA A 59 6.28 10.64 -11.60
N THR A 60 6.73 11.28 -10.51
CA THR A 60 7.55 12.49 -10.60
C THR A 60 8.95 12.21 -11.14
N THR A 61 9.58 13.23 -11.73
CA THR A 61 10.99 13.16 -12.18
C THR A 61 11.93 12.75 -11.05
N ALA A 62 11.70 13.25 -9.82
CA ALA A 62 12.49 12.88 -8.65
C ALA A 62 12.38 11.38 -8.31
N ASN A 63 11.17 10.82 -8.32
CA ASN A 63 10.96 9.38 -8.08
C ASN A 63 11.60 8.54 -9.19
N LYS A 64 11.46 8.94 -10.46
CA LYS A 64 12.11 8.25 -11.59
C LYS A 64 13.65 8.26 -11.46
N LEU A 65 14.24 9.41 -11.14
CA LEU A 65 15.69 9.55 -10.96
C LEU A 65 16.19 8.73 -9.76
N ARG A 66 15.45 8.73 -8.64
CA ARG A 66 15.78 7.90 -7.47
C ARG A 66 15.80 6.41 -7.83
N ARG A 67 14.78 5.92 -8.53
CA ARG A 67 14.69 4.51 -8.98
C ARG A 67 15.80 4.16 -9.97
N LEU A 68 16.09 5.03 -10.93
CA LEU A 68 17.21 4.83 -11.86
C LEU A 68 18.54 4.77 -11.11
N SER A 69 18.77 5.68 -10.16
CA SER A 69 19.98 5.69 -9.34
C SER A 69 20.12 4.43 -8.50
N ALA A 70 19.02 3.93 -7.92
CA ALA A 70 19.00 2.68 -7.16
C ALA A 70 19.37 1.49 -8.05
N HIS A 71 18.78 1.39 -9.25
CA HIS A 71 19.10 0.35 -10.23
C HIS A 71 20.58 0.36 -10.64
N VAL A 72 21.11 1.51 -11.08
CA VAL A 72 22.51 1.57 -11.57
C VAL A 72 23.55 1.34 -10.48
N ARG A 73 23.18 1.55 -9.20
CA ARG A 73 24.03 1.26 -8.04
C ARG A 73 23.82 -0.15 -7.48
N ASN A 74 22.91 -0.94 -8.07
CA ASN A 74 22.47 -2.22 -7.53
C ASN A 74 21.98 -2.12 -6.06
N ASP A 75 21.33 -1.01 -5.74
CA ASP A 75 20.77 -0.68 -4.42
C ASP A 75 19.24 -0.80 -4.49
N LEU A 76 18.77 -1.98 -4.90
CA LEU A 76 17.35 -2.30 -5.00
C LEU A 76 16.94 -3.20 -3.84
N PRO A 77 15.74 -3.01 -3.28
CA PRO A 77 15.24 -3.93 -2.26
C PRO A 77 14.96 -5.29 -2.89
N GLU A 78 15.06 -6.35 -2.09
CA GLU A 78 14.64 -7.70 -2.48
C GLU A 78 13.14 -7.74 -2.85
N GLN A 79 12.32 -6.90 -2.21
CA GLN A 79 10.89 -6.77 -2.49
C GLN A 79 10.48 -5.31 -2.66
N PHE A 80 9.80 -5.01 -3.77
CA PHE A 80 9.23 -3.69 -4.01
C PHE A 80 7.93 -3.52 -3.25
N ARG A 81 7.97 -2.77 -2.15
CA ARG A 81 6.80 -2.49 -1.33
C ARG A 81 6.32 -1.05 -1.47
N LEU A 82 5.02 -0.85 -1.21
CA LEU A 82 4.45 0.49 -1.02
C LEU A 82 4.81 1.00 0.37
N SER A 83 5.36 2.21 0.45
CA SER A 83 5.49 2.89 1.73
C SER A 83 4.11 3.29 2.26
N GLN A 84 3.99 3.59 3.55
CA GLN A 84 2.74 4.09 4.10
C GLN A 84 2.25 5.35 3.36
N ASN A 85 3.16 6.25 3.01
CA ASN A 85 2.83 7.48 2.29
C ASN A 85 2.32 7.19 0.87
N ASP A 86 2.84 6.15 0.21
CA ASP A 86 2.33 5.72 -1.10
C ASP A 86 0.89 5.19 -0.96
N VAL A 87 0.60 4.44 0.11
CA VAL A 87 -0.75 3.94 0.40
C VAL A 87 -1.73 5.07 0.67
N GLU A 88 -1.32 6.08 1.44
CA GLU A 88 -2.13 7.28 1.70
C GLU A 88 -2.45 8.04 0.41
N THR A 89 -1.43 8.22 -0.45
CA THR A 89 -1.61 8.81 -1.77
C THR A 89 -2.57 7.99 -2.62
N LEU A 90 -2.45 6.66 -2.59
CA LEU A 90 -3.31 5.75 -3.34
C LEU A 90 -4.76 5.81 -2.87
N VAL A 91 -5.04 5.93 -1.57
CA VAL A 91 -6.41 6.09 -1.05
C VAL A 91 -7.10 7.30 -1.67
N GLU A 92 -6.38 8.42 -1.82
CA GLU A 92 -6.90 9.63 -2.46
C GLU A 92 -7.10 9.45 -3.98
N ARG A 93 -6.25 8.65 -4.65
CA ARG A 93 -6.45 8.28 -6.06
C ARG A 93 -7.66 7.38 -6.24
N CYS A 94 -7.84 6.40 -5.35
CA CYS A 94 -9.03 5.53 -5.33
C CYS A 94 -10.30 6.36 -5.22
N ARG A 95 -10.32 7.40 -4.36
CA ARG A 95 -11.49 8.30 -4.23
C ARG A 95 -11.91 8.93 -5.56
N GLY A 96 -10.98 9.22 -6.47
CA GLY A 96 -11.28 9.84 -7.76
C GLY A 96 -12.34 9.07 -8.56
N CYS A 97 -12.28 7.73 -8.52
CA CYS A 97 -13.24 6.85 -9.20
C CYS A 97 -14.23 6.17 -8.24
N HIS A 98 -13.85 5.92 -6.99
CA HIS A 98 -14.64 5.20 -5.97
C HIS A 98 -15.22 6.14 -4.90
N GLN A 99 -15.92 7.18 -5.33
CA GLN A 99 -16.39 8.25 -4.44
C GLN A 99 -17.36 7.74 -3.36
N THR A 100 -18.32 6.91 -3.75
CA THR A 100 -19.31 6.32 -2.82
C THR A 100 -18.64 5.39 -1.82
N GLN A 101 -17.79 4.47 -2.28
CA GLN A 101 -17.10 3.52 -1.40
C GLN A 101 -16.15 4.25 -0.45
N PHE A 102 -15.45 5.28 -0.92
CA PHE A 102 -14.62 6.12 -0.07
C PHE A 102 -15.45 6.85 0.98
N ALA A 103 -16.59 7.43 0.59
CA ALA A 103 -17.47 8.12 1.52
C ALA A 103 -18.04 7.17 2.59
N ASP A 104 -18.40 5.95 2.21
CA ASP A 104 -18.88 4.91 3.13
C ASP A 104 -17.76 4.44 4.07
N TRP A 105 -16.57 4.17 3.54
CA TRP A 105 -15.37 3.84 4.31
C TRP A 105 -15.06 4.92 5.35
N ARG A 106 -15.05 6.19 4.92
CA ARG A 106 -14.75 7.35 5.77
C ARG A 106 -15.78 7.57 6.88
N ARG A 107 -17.06 7.30 6.62
CA ARG A 107 -18.13 7.40 7.64
C ARG A 107 -18.17 6.19 8.58
N GLY A 108 -17.73 5.03 8.11
CA GLY A 108 -17.71 3.79 8.87
C GLY A 108 -16.50 3.65 9.81
N PRO A 109 -16.44 2.55 10.57
CA PRO A 109 -15.33 2.28 11.50
C PRO A 109 -13.98 2.08 10.80
N HIS A 110 -13.96 1.68 9.53
CA HIS A 110 -12.71 1.50 8.77
C HIS A 110 -12.01 2.84 8.46
N GLY A 111 -12.75 3.95 8.41
CA GLY A 111 -12.20 5.29 8.28
C GLY A 111 -11.56 5.84 9.56
N SER A 112 -11.35 5.00 10.58
CA SER A 112 -10.60 5.38 11.78
C SER A 112 -9.14 5.69 11.44
N ASN A 113 -8.54 6.57 12.24
CA ASN A 113 -7.17 7.01 12.09
C ASN A 113 -6.33 6.62 13.31
N PHE A 114 -5.01 6.76 13.21
CA PHE A 114 -4.13 6.42 14.31
C PHE A 114 -4.44 7.22 15.59
N GLY A 115 -4.86 8.48 15.48
CA GLY A 115 -5.23 9.29 16.64
C GLY A 115 -6.36 8.65 17.45
N LYS A 116 -7.42 8.19 16.78
CA LYS A 116 -8.55 7.51 17.42
C LYS A 116 -8.18 6.16 18.02
N ILE A 117 -7.27 5.41 17.40
CA ILE A 117 -6.92 4.06 17.85
C ILE A 117 -5.85 4.09 18.94
N PHE A 118 -4.74 4.78 18.72
CA PHE A 118 -3.55 4.71 19.57
C PHE A 118 -3.52 5.76 20.68
N LEU A 119 -4.38 6.78 20.65
CA LEU A 119 -4.48 7.79 21.72
C LEU A 119 -5.75 7.65 22.57
N ASP A 120 -6.52 6.56 22.42
CA ASP A 120 -7.69 6.30 23.25
C ASP A 120 -7.26 6.01 24.69
N ALA A 121 -7.41 7.00 25.56
CA ALA A 121 -7.03 6.88 26.97
C ALA A 121 -7.82 5.79 27.72
N ARG A 122 -9.08 5.54 27.34
CA ARG A 122 -9.92 4.51 27.98
C ARG A 122 -9.43 3.11 27.62
N HIS A 123 -9.03 2.89 26.37
CA HIS A 123 -8.43 1.64 25.93
C HIS A 123 -7.04 1.46 26.56
N ASN A 124 -6.17 2.46 26.39
CA ASN A 124 -4.77 2.36 26.76
C ASN A 124 -4.57 2.24 28.28
N ALA A 125 -5.44 2.82 29.10
CA ALA A 125 -5.40 2.63 30.55
C ALA A 125 -5.66 1.18 31.00
N LYS A 126 -6.30 0.36 30.14
CA LYS A 126 -6.64 -1.05 30.42
C LYS A 126 -5.71 -2.03 29.73
N ARG A 127 -5.08 -1.62 28.63
CA ARG A 127 -4.24 -2.47 27.80
C ARG A 127 -3.03 -1.68 27.31
N MET A 128 -1.84 -2.18 27.62
CA MET A 128 -0.61 -1.62 27.06
C MET A 128 -0.57 -1.88 25.56
N LEU A 129 -0.23 -0.86 24.79
CA LEU A 129 -0.04 -0.93 23.35
C LEU A 129 1.17 -1.82 23.01
N MET A 130 1.04 -2.64 21.98
CA MET A 130 2.04 -3.61 21.53
C MET A 130 2.09 -3.68 20.01
N ASP A 131 3.18 -4.22 19.45
CA ASP A 131 3.36 -4.29 18.00
C ASP A 131 2.27 -5.07 17.28
N ASP A 132 1.64 -6.03 17.96
CA ASP A 132 0.52 -6.81 17.41
C ASP A 132 -0.70 -5.93 17.09
N CYS A 133 -0.84 -4.74 17.70
CA CYS A 133 -1.87 -3.77 17.32
C CYS A 133 -1.73 -3.34 15.84
N LEU A 134 -0.51 -3.30 15.31
CA LEU A 134 -0.23 -2.94 13.91
C LEU A 134 -0.58 -4.04 12.93
N ARG A 135 -0.84 -5.27 13.40
CA ARG A 135 -1.33 -6.37 12.55
C ARG A 135 -2.65 -6.02 11.88
N CYS A 136 -3.47 -5.18 12.51
CA CYS A 136 -4.76 -4.75 11.94
C CYS A 136 -4.89 -3.22 11.86
N HIS A 137 -4.35 -2.48 12.83
CA HIS A 137 -4.53 -1.02 12.93
C HIS A 137 -3.29 -0.24 12.51
N GLY A 138 -2.62 -0.65 11.44
CA GLY A 138 -1.41 0.00 10.96
C GLY A 138 -0.58 -0.91 10.08
N MET A 139 -1.25 -1.63 9.20
CA MET A 139 -0.65 -2.77 8.48
C MET A 139 0.45 -2.32 7.51
N PHE A 140 0.36 -1.08 7.04
CA PHE A 140 1.37 -0.43 6.20
C PHE A 140 2.32 0.47 7.00
N PHE A 141 2.17 0.57 8.32
CA PHE A 141 3.08 1.37 9.15
C PHE A 141 4.48 0.74 9.18
N GLU A 142 5.45 1.53 8.73
CA GLU A 142 6.86 1.14 8.70
C GLU A 142 7.50 1.39 10.07
N GLY A 143 7.53 0.34 10.90
CA GLY A 143 8.15 0.37 12.24
C GLY A 143 7.35 -0.36 13.30
N SER A 144 7.72 -0.14 14.56
CA SER A 144 7.04 -0.68 15.75
C SER A 144 6.06 0.35 16.34
N VAL A 145 5.18 -0.10 17.23
CA VAL A 145 4.24 0.76 17.96
C VAL A 145 4.99 1.82 18.77
N ALA A 146 6.20 1.53 19.25
CA ALA A 146 7.08 2.49 19.93
C ALA A 146 7.54 3.65 19.03
N GLY A 147 7.59 3.42 17.72
CA GLY A 147 7.84 4.45 16.70
C GLY A 147 6.60 5.25 16.31
N LEU A 148 5.41 4.78 16.69
CA LEU A 148 4.13 5.45 16.39
C LEU A 148 3.65 6.30 17.57
N VAL A 149 3.67 5.75 18.79
CA VAL A 149 3.05 6.36 19.97
C VAL A 149 3.89 6.16 21.22
N LYS A 150 3.92 7.18 22.08
CA LYS A 150 4.61 7.16 23.38
C LYS A 150 3.79 7.86 24.47
N PRO A 151 3.93 7.48 25.76
CA PRO A 151 4.69 6.33 26.25
C PRO A 151 3.99 4.99 25.96
N LEU A 152 4.74 3.89 25.96
CA LEU A 152 4.15 2.54 25.91
C LEU A 152 3.88 2.04 27.33
N ASP A 153 2.91 2.65 27.99
CA ASP A 153 2.41 2.22 29.28
C ASP A 153 0.88 2.40 29.38
N THR A 154 0.31 2.13 30.55
CA THR A 154 -1.13 2.28 30.85
C THR A 154 -1.45 3.57 31.61
N ARG A 155 -0.51 4.51 31.73
CA ARG A 155 -0.68 5.75 32.53
C ARG A 155 -0.86 6.97 31.64
N GLY A 156 -0.17 7.02 30.50
CA GLY A 156 -0.23 8.16 29.59
C GLY A 156 0.34 9.45 30.20
N PRO A 157 0.02 10.62 29.62
CA PRO A 157 -0.75 10.81 28.39
C PRO A 157 0.01 10.31 27.16
N TRP A 158 -0.69 9.61 26.26
CA TRP A 158 -0.15 9.13 24.99
C TRP A 158 -0.12 10.24 23.94
N ARG A 159 0.92 10.25 23.12
CA ARG A 159 1.14 11.20 22.03
C ARG A 159 1.75 10.49 20.83
N MET A 160 1.42 10.96 19.63
CA MET A 160 2.11 10.54 18.42
C MET A 160 3.58 10.93 18.52
N VAL A 161 4.47 10.03 18.07
CA VAL A 161 5.90 10.30 17.99
C VAL A 161 6.19 11.30 16.86
N ARG A 162 5.52 11.14 15.72
CA ARG A 162 5.67 12.02 14.56
C ARG A 162 4.41 12.88 14.40
N PRO A 163 4.54 14.21 14.28
CA PRO A 163 3.40 15.07 13.99
C PRO A 163 2.70 14.67 12.70
N GLY A 164 1.36 14.71 12.69
CA GLY A 164 0.53 14.39 11.54
C GLY A 164 0.20 12.91 11.40
N ASP A 165 0.88 12.01 12.12
CA ASP A 165 0.54 10.59 12.09
C ASP A 165 -0.88 10.32 12.64
N GLU A 166 -1.38 11.18 13.53
CA GLU A 166 -2.73 11.06 14.10
C GLU A 166 -3.86 11.06 13.06
N ALA A 167 -3.66 11.73 11.93
CA ALA A 167 -4.66 11.83 10.86
C ALA A 167 -4.60 10.65 9.88
N LYS A 168 -3.54 9.84 9.92
CA LYS A 168 -3.29 8.76 8.97
C LYS A 168 -4.28 7.62 9.16
N PRO A 169 -4.77 7.00 8.08
CA PRO A 169 -5.75 5.92 8.16
C PRO A 169 -5.16 4.70 8.85
N ALA A 170 -5.87 4.15 9.84
CA ALA A 170 -5.44 2.93 10.52
C ALA A 170 -5.72 1.67 9.68
N MET A 171 -6.75 1.72 8.83
CA MET A 171 -7.18 0.64 7.95
C MET A 171 -7.49 1.20 6.55
N PRO A 172 -6.47 1.52 5.72
CA PRO A 172 -6.67 2.02 4.37
C PRO A 172 -7.31 0.95 3.47
N CYS A 173 -7.85 1.35 2.31
CA CYS A 173 -8.55 0.45 1.37
C CYS A 173 -7.74 -0.83 1.05
N LEU A 174 -6.43 -0.69 0.86
CA LEU A 174 -5.52 -1.79 0.54
C LEU A 174 -5.37 -2.83 1.65
N THR A 175 -5.88 -2.57 2.86
CA THR A 175 -5.97 -3.58 3.92
C THR A 175 -6.77 -4.80 3.46
N CYS A 176 -7.84 -4.59 2.67
CA CYS A 176 -8.75 -5.64 2.21
C CYS A 176 -8.83 -5.76 0.68
N HIS A 177 -8.08 -4.93 -0.05
CA HIS A 177 -8.13 -4.86 -1.51
C HIS A 177 -6.74 -5.01 -2.13
N ALA A 178 -6.56 -6.07 -2.94
CA ALA A 178 -5.42 -6.24 -3.83
C ALA A 178 -5.75 -5.66 -5.21
N VAL A 179 -4.95 -4.70 -5.68
CA VAL A 179 -5.20 -3.98 -6.96
C VAL A 179 -4.63 -4.74 -8.15
N HIS A 180 -3.40 -5.25 -8.04
CA HIS A 180 -2.72 -6.03 -9.08
C HIS A 180 -2.96 -7.53 -8.90
N ARG A 181 -4.23 -7.95 -8.86
CA ARG A 181 -4.60 -9.38 -8.77
C ARG A 181 -5.48 -9.75 -9.95
N GLU A 182 -5.33 -10.99 -10.44
CA GLU A 182 -6.11 -11.53 -11.55
C GLU A 182 -7.61 -11.32 -11.33
N GLY A 183 -8.27 -10.72 -12.33
CA GLY A 183 -9.68 -10.36 -12.31
C GLY A 183 -10.62 -11.48 -12.75
N LYS A 184 -10.11 -12.69 -13.09
CA LYS A 184 -10.97 -13.80 -13.51
C LYS A 184 -11.74 -14.36 -12.32
N ALA A 185 -13.02 -13.98 -12.29
CA ALA A 185 -14.02 -14.48 -11.36
C ALA A 185 -14.44 -15.92 -11.75
N GLY A 186 -13.96 -16.90 -11.00
CA GLY A 186 -14.61 -18.21 -10.86
C GLY A 186 -15.33 -18.39 -9.52
N GLY A 187 -15.12 -17.46 -8.58
CA GLY A 187 -15.63 -17.54 -7.20
C GLY A 187 -16.85 -16.67 -6.94
N LYS A 188 -17.61 -16.99 -5.88
CA LYS A 188 -18.78 -16.24 -5.40
C LYS A 188 -18.46 -14.84 -4.86
N VAL A 189 -17.21 -14.40 -4.89
CA VAL A 189 -16.72 -13.15 -4.30
C VAL A 189 -15.79 -12.43 -5.26
N ARG A 190 -15.69 -11.10 -5.13
CA ARG A 190 -14.83 -10.25 -5.98
C ARG A 190 -13.36 -10.69 -5.87
N PRO A 191 -12.65 -10.95 -7.00
CA PRO A 191 -11.26 -11.40 -6.99
C PRO A 191 -10.26 -10.44 -6.32
N SER A 192 -10.58 -9.14 -6.25
CA SER A 192 -9.74 -8.13 -5.61
C SER A 192 -9.81 -8.15 -4.08
N LEU A 193 -10.68 -8.96 -3.46
CA LEU A 193 -10.75 -9.07 -2.00
C LEU A 193 -9.66 -10.01 -1.47
N ALA A 194 -8.76 -9.43 -0.69
CA ALA A 194 -7.63 -10.11 -0.08
C ALA A 194 -7.15 -9.28 1.11
N LEU A 195 -6.75 -9.92 2.21
CA LEU A 195 -6.23 -9.24 3.38
C LEU A 195 -4.73 -9.06 3.20
N TYR A 196 -4.23 -7.84 3.33
CA TYR A 196 -2.80 -7.63 3.43
C TYR A 196 -2.26 -8.32 4.68
N ASP A 197 -1.19 -9.09 4.64
CA ASP A 197 -0.50 -9.58 5.84
C ASP A 197 0.73 -8.71 6.05
N ARG A 198 0.80 -7.99 7.17
CA ARG A 198 1.92 -7.09 7.45
C ARG A 198 3.27 -7.82 7.55
N ARG A 199 3.30 -9.08 7.97
CA ARG A 199 4.54 -9.86 8.14
C ARG A 199 5.08 -10.31 6.79
N GLU A 200 4.19 -10.84 5.95
CA GLU A 200 4.53 -11.29 4.60
C GLU A 200 4.65 -10.12 3.60
N GLN A 201 4.11 -8.95 3.98
CA GLN A 201 4.01 -7.76 3.13
C GLN A 201 3.27 -8.02 1.81
N ASP A 202 2.32 -8.97 1.81
CA ASP A 202 1.57 -9.41 0.64
C ASP A 202 0.10 -9.68 0.98
N HIS A 203 -0.74 -9.79 -0.04
CA HIS A 203 -2.17 -10.02 0.09
C HIS A 203 -2.51 -11.51 0.12
N VAL A 204 -3.06 -11.97 1.24
CA VAL A 204 -3.68 -13.30 1.35
C VAL A 204 -5.06 -13.27 0.71
N PRO A 205 -5.34 -14.11 -0.30
CA PRO A 205 -6.65 -14.15 -0.96
C PRO A 205 -7.79 -14.61 -0.05
N LEU A 206 -8.97 -14.01 -0.22
CA LEU A 206 -10.16 -14.35 0.58
C LEU A 206 -10.61 -15.81 0.43
N ASP A 207 -10.43 -16.43 -0.73
CA ASP A 207 -10.78 -17.83 -0.98
C ASP A 207 -10.01 -18.80 -0.07
N GLY A 208 -8.76 -18.48 0.28
CA GLY A 208 -7.93 -19.25 1.20
C GLY A 208 -8.20 -19.04 2.70
N MET A 209 -9.01 -18.06 3.10
CA MET A 209 -9.17 -17.70 4.52
C MET A 209 -10.20 -18.56 5.25
N ALA A 210 -9.90 -19.06 6.45
CA ALA A 210 -10.93 -19.70 7.27
C ALA A 210 -11.90 -18.67 7.88
N ILE A 211 -13.16 -19.06 8.05
CA ILE A 211 -14.09 -18.36 8.95
C ILE A 211 -14.13 -19.20 10.24
N PRO A 212 -13.66 -18.67 11.37
CA PRO A 212 -13.66 -19.43 12.62
C PRO A 212 -15.10 -19.72 13.08
N ALA A 213 -15.31 -20.88 13.69
CA ALA A 213 -16.55 -21.17 14.37
C ALA A 213 -16.61 -20.33 15.66
N MET A 214 -17.61 -19.45 15.76
CA MET A 214 -17.80 -18.64 16.96
C MET A 214 -18.65 -19.40 17.98
N LEU A 215 -18.13 -19.54 19.19
CA LEU A 215 -18.82 -20.19 20.31
C LEU A 215 -19.11 -19.16 21.40
N GLU A 216 -20.31 -19.20 21.95
CA GLU A 216 -20.70 -18.45 23.15
C GLU A 216 -21.14 -19.45 24.21
N ASN A 217 -20.46 -19.48 25.36
CA ASN A 217 -20.68 -20.46 26.43
C ASN A 217 -20.69 -21.92 25.93
N GLY A 218 -19.79 -22.23 24.99
CA GLY A 218 -19.66 -23.56 24.37
C GLY A 218 -20.70 -23.89 23.30
N ARG A 219 -21.62 -22.97 22.96
CA ARG A 219 -22.64 -23.16 21.93
C ARG A 219 -22.30 -22.40 20.65
N PRO A 220 -22.49 -22.99 19.45
CA PRO A 220 -22.30 -22.28 18.20
C PRO A 220 -23.20 -21.05 18.09
N VAL A 221 -22.60 -19.91 17.75
CA VAL A 221 -23.32 -18.68 17.43
C VAL A 221 -23.66 -18.69 15.95
N LYS A 222 -24.91 -18.34 15.60
CA LYS A 222 -25.32 -18.19 14.20
C LYS A 222 -24.60 -16.98 13.59
N MET A 223 -23.73 -17.25 12.62
CA MET A 223 -22.99 -16.23 11.88
C MET A 223 -23.65 -15.95 10.53
N SER A 224 -23.31 -14.80 9.94
CA SER A 224 -23.65 -14.50 8.55
C SER A 224 -23.07 -15.59 7.63
N PRO A 225 -23.74 -15.99 6.54
CA PRO A 225 -23.13 -16.86 5.53
C PRO A 225 -22.19 -16.08 4.58
N ASP A 226 -22.07 -14.75 4.73
CA ASP A 226 -21.27 -13.92 3.85
C ASP A 226 -19.78 -14.25 3.98
N ARG A 227 -19.19 -14.78 2.91
CA ARG A 227 -17.78 -15.16 2.84
C ARG A 227 -16.83 -14.00 3.14
N ARG A 228 -17.23 -12.76 2.85
CA ARG A 228 -16.41 -11.55 3.04
C ARG A 228 -16.05 -11.29 4.49
N GLN A 229 -16.84 -11.80 5.44
CA GLN A 229 -16.54 -11.65 6.87
C GLN A 229 -15.22 -12.32 7.28
N ALA A 230 -14.69 -13.25 6.47
CA ALA A 230 -13.41 -13.87 6.78
C ALA A 230 -12.28 -12.82 6.87
N LEU A 231 -12.33 -11.76 6.04
CA LEU A 231 -11.39 -10.63 6.11
C LEU A 231 -11.40 -9.93 7.48
N CYS A 232 -12.53 -9.98 8.19
CA CYS A 232 -12.71 -9.32 9.48
C CYS A 232 -12.28 -10.19 10.68
N TYR A 233 -12.03 -11.48 10.48
CA TYR A 233 -11.70 -12.44 11.54
C TYR A 233 -10.24 -12.91 11.53
N GLN A 234 -9.44 -12.44 10.57
CA GLN A 234 -8.01 -12.77 10.52
C GLN A 234 -7.20 -12.02 11.57
#